data_AF-A0ABD1ESA2-F1
#
_entry.id   AF-A0ABD1ESA2-F1
#
_cell.length_a   1.000
_cell.length_b   1.000
_cell.length_c   1.000
_cell.angle_alpha   90.00
_cell.angle_beta   90.00
_cell.angle_gamma   90.00
#
_symmetry.space_group_name_H-M   'P 1'
#
loop_
_entity.id
_entity.type
_entity.pdbx_description
1 polymer ?
#
loop_
_entity_poly.entity_id
_entity_poly.type
_entity_poly.pdbx_seq_one_letter_code
_entity_poly.pdbx_strand_id
1 'polypeptide(L)'
;MQFELFNEGKWPSKRRLYDNVASILEKKGYQYSSVQCENKWKSLKRRYMSKHERLIYASDSSRCYQTRNEFEDRVKDIMKIERFRAKRRHEETIKDVNLNIPPGFSATDCANNVSEPEEITLFTDSRDNYTHTDENMIKSDDYLILRNTAENFNNEITTENVSLANEVQKLTEVVKESLDANTKMIKIQTAIHKQLLVHLDKSEKKEEERKELKRRKLEKQSELIQQIKIQNSLIAKLIQNISNNGRLK
;
A
#
# COMPACT_ATOMS: atom_id res chain seq x y z
N MET A 1 13.16 -33.99 -6.69
CA MET A 1 12.00 -34.88 -6.44
C MET A 1 11.13 -34.51 -5.24
N GLN A 2 11.55 -34.56 -3.96
CA GLN A 2 10.58 -34.25 -2.87
C GLN A 2 10.26 -32.75 -2.70
N PHE A 3 11.14 -31.84 -3.15
CA PHE A 3 10.88 -30.39 -3.12
C PHE A 3 9.94 -29.91 -4.24
N GLU A 4 9.77 -30.65 -5.33
CA GLU A 4 8.90 -30.24 -6.44
C GLU A 4 7.41 -30.37 -6.08
N LEU A 5 7.06 -31.36 -5.25
CA LEU A 5 5.71 -31.52 -4.70
C LEU A 5 5.28 -30.37 -3.76
N PHE A 6 6.23 -29.59 -3.24
CA PHE A 6 5.94 -28.40 -2.44
C PHE A 6 5.28 -27.29 -3.28
N ASN A 7 5.65 -27.19 -4.57
CA ASN A 7 5.18 -26.13 -5.45
C ASN A 7 3.81 -26.43 -6.08
N GLU A 8 3.38 -27.69 -6.12
CA GLU A 8 2.12 -28.10 -6.75
C GLU A 8 0.86 -27.89 -5.86
N GLY A 9 1.00 -27.30 -4.67
CA GLY A 9 -0.14 -26.93 -3.81
C GLY A 9 -0.92 -28.10 -3.20
N LYS A 10 -0.60 -29.35 -3.55
CA LYS A 10 -1.17 -30.56 -2.96
C LYS A 10 -0.41 -30.91 -1.68
N TRP A 11 -0.64 -30.13 -0.62
CA TRP A 11 -0.03 -30.45 0.67
C TRP A 11 -0.52 -31.82 1.15
N PRO A 12 0.37 -32.81 1.33
CA PRO A 12 0.00 -33.96 2.13
C PRO A 12 -0.33 -33.45 3.54
N SER A 13 -1.27 -34.11 4.22
CA SER A 13 -1.71 -33.76 5.57
C SER A 13 -0.53 -33.32 6.44
N LYS A 14 -0.67 -32.27 7.25
CA LYS A 14 0.38 -31.70 8.13
C LYS A 14 1.25 -32.75 8.83
N ARG A 15 0.66 -33.89 9.21
CA ARG A 15 1.34 -35.06 9.79
C ARG A 15 2.45 -35.63 8.90
N ARG A 16 2.16 -35.89 7.61
CA ARG A 16 3.11 -36.44 6.62
C ARG A 16 4.34 -35.55 6.42
N LEU A 17 4.18 -34.24 6.56
CA LEU A 17 5.31 -33.31 6.48
C LEU A 17 6.29 -33.53 7.63
N TYR A 18 5.78 -33.66 8.85
CA TYR A 18 6.63 -33.94 10.01
C TYR A 18 7.20 -35.36 10.00
N ASP A 19 6.49 -36.32 9.42
CA ASP A 19 7.03 -37.67 9.20
C ASP A 19 8.23 -37.64 8.25
N ASN A 20 8.16 -36.84 7.17
CA ASN A 20 9.29 -36.65 6.26
C ASN A 20 10.46 -35.95 6.95
N VAL A 21 10.20 -34.86 7.68
CA VAL A 21 11.25 -34.15 8.45
C VAL A 21 11.92 -35.08 9.47
N ALA A 22 11.15 -35.89 10.18
CA ALA A 22 11.67 -36.89 11.11
C ALA A 22 12.58 -37.90 10.39
N SER A 23 12.15 -38.43 9.25
CA SER A 23 12.96 -39.36 8.45
C SER A 23 14.26 -38.73 7.93
N ILE A 24 14.22 -37.46 7.52
CA ILE A 24 15.43 -36.72 7.10
C ILE A 24 16.40 -36.52 8.28
N LEU A 25 15.87 -36.24 9.48
CA LEU A 25 16.68 -36.07 10.69
C LEU A 25 17.29 -37.41 11.14
N GLU A 26 16.54 -38.50 11.04
CA GLU A 26 17.00 -39.85 11.34
C GLU A 26 18.17 -40.27 10.44
N LYS A 27 18.09 -39.98 9.13
CA LYS A 27 19.21 -40.19 8.19
C LYS A 27 20.47 -39.40 8.54
N LYS A 28 20.34 -38.33 9.31
CA LYS A 28 21.46 -37.52 9.82
C LYS A 28 21.93 -37.95 11.22
N GLY A 29 21.40 -39.05 11.76
CA GLY A 29 21.73 -39.57 13.09
C GLY A 29 20.94 -38.94 14.24
N TYR A 30 19.94 -38.09 13.96
CA TYR A 30 19.09 -37.50 14.98
C TYR A 30 17.78 -38.27 15.13
N GLN A 31 17.56 -38.88 16.30
CA GLN A 31 16.33 -39.63 16.58
C GLN A 31 15.24 -38.68 17.11
N TYR A 32 14.41 -38.18 16.20
CA TYR A 32 13.22 -37.40 16.54
C TYR A 32 11.97 -37.98 15.92
N SER A 33 10.92 -38.13 16.72
CA SER A 33 9.58 -38.45 16.20
C SER A 33 8.94 -37.24 15.51
N SER A 34 8.04 -37.51 14.58
CA SER A 34 7.22 -36.51 13.90
C SER A 34 6.51 -35.55 14.88
N VAL A 35 5.99 -36.07 15.99
CA VAL A 35 5.34 -35.27 17.05
C VAL A 35 6.33 -34.34 17.75
N GLN A 36 7.56 -34.79 18.02
CA GLN A 36 8.61 -33.95 18.60
C GLN A 36 9.02 -32.83 17.64
N CYS A 37 9.15 -33.11 16.33
CA CYS A 37 9.40 -32.10 15.32
C CYS A 37 8.30 -31.04 15.28
N GLU A 38 7.02 -31.44 15.32
CA GLU A 38 5.89 -30.51 15.37
C GLU A 38 5.93 -29.64 16.63
N ASN A 39 6.15 -30.23 17.81
CA ASN A 39 6.19 -29.51 19.08
C ASN A 39 7.37 -28.53 19.15
N LYS A 40 8.54 -28.93 18.62
CA LYS A 40 9.70 -28.06 18.50
C LYS A 40 9.42 -26.89 17.56
N TRP A 41 8.82 -27.14 16.40
CA TRP A 41 8.42 -26.09 15.46
C TRP A 41 7.41 -25.11 16.06
N LYS A 42 6.36 -25.59 16.73
CA LYS A 42 5.39 -24.74 17.44
C LYS A 42 6.07 -23.86 18.49
N SER A 43 7.04 -24.41 19.22
CA SER A 43 7.80 -23.68 20.24
C SER A 43 8.74 -22.64 19.63
N LEU A 44 9.43 -22.98 18.54
CA LEU A 44 10.25 -22.05 17.76
C LEU A 44 9.40 -20.91 17.18
N LYS A 45 8.26 -21.24 16.57
CA LYS A 45 7.31 -20.26 16.03
C LYS A 45 6.80 -19.31 17.12
N ARG A 46 6.41 -19.83 18.29
CA ARG A 46 6.03 -18.99 19.45
C ARG A 46 7.15 -18.05 19.86
N ARG A 47 8.38 -18.56 20.05
CA ARG A 47 9.54 -17.73 20.42
C ARG A 47 9.87 -16.67 19.36
N TYR A 48 9.82 -17.04 18.09
CA TYR A 48 10.03 -16.12 16.98
C TYR A 48 8.99 -14.99 16.98
N MET A 49 7.71 -15.35 17.07
CA MET A 49 6.61 -14.38 17.10
C MET A 49 6.71 -13.45 18.33
N SER A 50 6.98 -13.99 19.52
CA SER A 50 7.19 -13.16 20.71
C SER A 50 8.42 -12.25 20.59
N LYS A 51 9.51 -12.70 19.96
CA LYS A 51 10.68 -11.84 19.70
C LYS A 51 10.35 -10.75 18.69
N HIS A 52 9.65 -11.08 17.60
CA HIS A 52 9.24 -10.14 16.57
C HIS A 52 8.26 -9.10 17.12
N GLU A 53 7.30 -9.53 17.92
CA GLU A 53 6.34 -8.67 18.63
C GLU A 53 7.06 -7.72 19.58
N ARG A 54 8.03 -8.20 20.35
CA ARG A 54 8.89 -7.32 21.17
C ARG A 54 9.69 -6.34 20.34
N LEU A 55 10.16 -6.69 19.14
CA LEU A 55 10.87 -5.76 18.26
C LEU A 55 9.93 -4.67 17.74
N ILE A 56 8.70 -5.03 17.34
CA ILE A 56 7.67 -4.06 16.92
C ILE A 56 7.30 -3.13 18.09
N TYR A 57 7.01 -3.69 19.26
CA TYR A 57 6.65 -2.87 20.42
C TYR A 57 7.84 -2.09 20.99
N ALA A 58 9.07 -2.58 20.84
CA ALA A 58 10.27 -1.80 21.18
C ALA A 58 10.48 -0.64 20.20
N SER A 59 10.07 -0.76 18.93
CA SER A 59 10.10 0.36 17.99
C SER A 59 9.04 1.43 18.29
N ASP A 60 7.88 1.06 18.86
CA ASP A 60 6.86 2.02 19.29
C ASP A 60 7.08 2.57 20.71
N SER A 61 7.74 1.81 21.58
CA SER A 61 8.12 2.25 22.93
C SER A 61 9.43 3.04 22.88
N SER A 62 9.32 4.26 22.35
CA SER A 62 10.34 5.28 22.09
C SER A 62 11.21 5.72 23.30
N ARG A 63 11.90 4.81 24.01
CA ARG A 63 12.88 5.25 25.03
C ARG A 63 13.99 4.31 25.46
N CYS A 64 14.17 3.11 24.90
CA CYS A 64 15.15 2.18 25.47
C CYS A 64 15.95 1.45 24.37
N TYR A 65 17.09 2.05 24.02
CA TYR A 65 18.19 1.50 23.23
C TYR A 65 17.87 1.12 21.77
N GLN A 66 17.64 2.13 20.95
CA GLN A 66 18.03 2.03 19.54
C GLN A 66 19.55 1.84 19.51
N THR A 67 20.02 0.69 19.02
CA THR A 67 21.28 0.65 18.29
C THR A 67 21.13 1.66 17.16
N ARG A 68 21.75 2.83 17.36
CA ARG A 68 21.67 4.00 16.48
C ARG A 68 22.06 3.58 15.07
N ASN A 69 21.08 3.44 14.21
CA ASN A 69 21.31 3.12 12.81
C ASN A 69 21.60 4.47 12.13
N GLU A 70 22.87 4.86 12.07
CA GLU A 70 23.32 6.17 11.55
C GLU A 70 22.75 6.49 10.17
N PHE A 71 22.47 5.46 9.37
CA PHE A 71 21.83 5.58 8.07
C PHE A 71 20.39 6.13 8.16
N GLU A 72 19.55 5.58 9.05
CA GLU A 72 18.17 6.06 9.21
C GLU A 72 18.11 7.48 9.78
N ASP A 73 19.02 7.82 10.68
CA ASP A 73 19.15 9.18 11.21
C ASP A 73 19.53 10.17 10.10
N ARG A 74 20.51 9.82 9.26
CA ARG A 74 20.89 10.63 8.08
C ARG A 74 19.74 10.79 7.10
N VAL A 75 18.98 9.73 6.82
CA VAL A 75 17.80 9.80 5.93
C VAL A 75 16.73 10.71 6.52
N LYS A 76 16.47 10.63 7.83
CA LYS A 76 15.53 11.53 8.52
C LYS A 76 15.98 12.99 8.46
N ASP A 77 17.27 13.25 8.61
CA ASP A 77 17.82 14.60 8.52
C ASP A 77 17.75 15.15 7.10
N ILE A 78 18.05 14.35 6.08
CA ILE A 78 17.86 14.73 4.66
C ILE A 78 16.39 15.07 4.40
N MET A 79 15.45 14.24 4.86
CA MET A 79 14.02 14.51 4.68
C MET A 79 13.54 15.76 5.41
N LYS A 80 14.09 16.06 6.61
CA LYS A 80 13.80 17.32 7.30
C LYS A 80 14.32 18.52 6.52
N ILE A 81 15.56 18.45 6.03
CA ILE A 81 16.17 19.52 5.22
C ILE A 81 15.36 19.76 3.96
N GLU A 82 14.95 18.71 3.25
CA GLU A 82 14.13 18.83 2.04
C GLU A 82 12.74 19.42 2.33
N ARG A 83 12.10 19.08 3.46
CA ARG A 83 10.86 19.77 3.88
C ARG A 83 11.05 21.26 4.10
N PHE A 84 12.15 21.67 4.74
CA PHE A 84 12.44 23.09 4.94
C PHE A 84 12.74 23.80 3.61
N ARG A 85 13.44 23.15 2.69
CA ARG A 85 13.71 23.67 1.34
C ARG A 85 12.43 23.81 0.51
N ALA A 86 11.55 22.82 0.54
CA ALA A 86 10.25 22.88 -0.13
C ALA A 86 9.39 24.03 0.41
N LYS A 87 9.39 24.23 1.75
CA LYS A 87 8.67 25.34 2.38
C LYS A 87 9.22 26.71 1.95
N ARG A 88 10.55 26.89 1.86
CA ARG A 88 11.15 28.13 1.36
C ARG A 88 10.82 28.39 -0.11
N ARG A 89 10.91 27.37 -0.98
CA ARG A 89 10.56 27.54 -2.40
C ARG A 89 9.09 27.97 -2.54
N HIS A 90 8.20 27.38 -1.75
CA HIS A 90 6.80 27.78 -1.78
C HIS A 90 6.60 29.23 -1.32
N GLU A 91 7.30 29.66 -0.26
CA GLU A 91 7.22 31.02 0.28
C GLU A 91 7.85 32.09 -0.63
N GLU A 92 8.92 31.77 -1.35
CA GLU A 92 9.50 32.64 -2.38
C GLU A 92 8.56 32.75 -3.60
N THR A 93 8.00 31.62 -4.06
CA THR A 93 7.06 31.64 -5.20
C THR A 93 5.78 32.40 -4.87
N ILE A 94 5.30 32.37 -3.63
CA ILE A 94 4.09 33.10 -3.21
C ILE A 94 4.32 34.62 -3.14
N LYS A 95 5.54 35.09 -2.89
CA LYS A 95 5.83 36.53 -2.79
C LYS A 95 5.85 37.24 -4.14
N ASP A 96 6.15 36.52 -5.22
CA ASP A 96 6.20 37.08 -6.57
C ASP A 96 4.90 36.87 -7.37
N VAL A 97 3.97 36.05 -6.86
CA VAL A 97 2.64 35.90 -7.46
C VAL A 97 1.74 37.03 -6.95
N ASN A 98 1.76 38.15 -7.68
CA ASN A 98 0.74 39.18 -7.55
C ASN A 98 -0.62 38.60 -7.96
N LEU A 99 -1.41 38.15 -6.99
CA LEU A 99 -2.74 37.55 -7.21
C LEU A 99 -3.75 38.48 -7.90
N ASN A 100 -3.40 39.76 -8.07
CA ASN A 100 -4.22 40.72 -8.82
C ASN A 100 -3.95 40.66 -10.35
N ILE A 101 -2.99 39.86 -10.81
CA ILE A 101 -2.72 39.67 -12.24
C ILE A 101 -2.91 38.18 -12.56
N PRO A 102 -4.00 37.80 -13.25
CA PRO A 102 -4.22 36.41 -13.61
C PRO A 102 -3.08 35.91 -14.52
N PRO A 103 -2.62 34.66 -14.33
CA PRO A 103 -1.54 34.09 -15.13
C PRO A 103 -1.95 34.07 -16.61
N GLY A 104 -1.25 34.85 -17.44
CA GLY A 104 -1.56 35.06 -18.86
C GLY A 104 -1.80 36.52 -19.28
N PHE A 105 -1.86 37.47 -18.34
CA PHE A 105 -2.11 38.90 -18.60
C PHE A 105 -0.93 39.82 -18.22
N SER A 106 0.31 39.40 -18.49
CA SER A 106 1.44 40.35 -18.42
C SER A 106 1.32 41.33 -19.59
N ALA A 107 0.72 42.48 -19.32
CA ALA A 107 0.60 43.60 -20.24
C ALA A 107 1.98 44.25 -20.45
N THR A 108 2.80 43.61 -21.28
CA THR A 108 3.83 44.33 -22.05
C THR A 108 3.22 44.62 -23.41
N ASP A 109 3.04 45.92 -23.66
CA ASP A 109 2.80 46.56 -24.96
C ASP A 109 1.38 46.54 -25.53
N CYS A 110 0.44 47.20 -24.85
CA CYS A 110 -0.72 47.82 -25.52
C CYS A 110 -1.15 49.07 -24.75
N ALA A 111 -0.62 50.22 -25.16
CA ALA A 111 -1.19 51.51 -24.82
C ALA A 111 -2.53 51.71 -25.55
N ASN A 112 -3.45 52.40 -24.87
CA ASN A 112 -4.64 53.10 -25.34
C ASN A 112 -6.00 52.38 -25.22
N ASN A 113 -6.80 52.96 -24.32
CA ASN A 113 -8.23 53.25 -24.41
C ASN A 113 -9.17 52.09 -24.77
N VAL A 114 -10.07 51.74 -23.85
CA VAL A 114 -11.54 51.74 -24.07
C VAL A 114 -12.24 51.25 -22.79
N SER A 115 -13.43 51.81 -22.60
CA SER A 115 -14.35 51.83 -21.46
C SER A 115 -14.71 50.51 -20.76
N GLU A 116 -15.14 50.67 -19.50
CA GLU A 116 -16.20 49.91 -18.79
C GLU A 116 -17.36 49.45 -19.72
N PRO A 117 -18.21 48.44 -19.38
CA PRO A 117 -18.49 47.88 -18.04
C PRO A 117 -18.74 46.33 -18.01
N GLU A 118 -19.17 45.87 -16.83
CA GLU A 118 -20.16 44.81 -16.53
C GLU A 118 -19.74 43.58 -15.71
N GLU A 119 -20.56 43.40 -14.68
CA GLU A 119 -20.47 42.53 -13.51
C GLU A 119 -20.95 41.12 -13.87
N ILE A 120 -20.05 40.13 -13.85
CA ILE A 120 -20.41 38.72 -14.05
C ILE A 120 -20.34 38.00 -12.70
N THR A 121 -21.51 37.65 -12.18
CA THR A 121 -21.69 36.78 -11.02
C THR A 121 -21.50 35.32 -11.45
N LEU A 122 -20.46 34.64 -10.95
CA LEU A 122 -20.24 33.22 -11.23
C LEU A 122 -20.75 32.34 -10.08
N PHE A 123 -21.76 31.54 -10.40
CA PHE A 123 -22.25 30.39 -9.64
C PHE A 123 -21.12 29.37 -9.41
N THR A 124 -20.99 28.91 -8.17
CA THR A 124 -20.21 27.71 -7.84
C THR A 124 -21.18 26.55 -7.66
N ASP A 125 -21.12 25.56 -8.53
CA ASP A 125 -21.80 24.30 -8.26
C ASP A 125 -21.05 23.07 -8.79
N SER A 126 -21.17 22.01 -7.99
CA SER A 126 -21.07 20.61 -8.37
C SER A 126 -19.69 20.01 -8.68
N ARG A 127 -19.06 19.67 -7.54
CA ARG A 127 -18.37 18.42 -7.21
C ARG A 127 -18.96 17.20 -7.94
N ASP A 128 -18.29 16.71 -8.98
CA ASP A 128 -18.54 15.37 -9.51
C ASP A 128 -17.30 14.46 -9.60
N ASN A 129 -17.61 13.25 -9.16
CA ASN A 129 -16.88 12.03 -8.94
C ASN A 129 -16.32 11.46 -10.26
N TYR A 130 -15.01 11.60 -10.52
CA TYR A 130 -14.36 10.96 -11.66
C TYR A 130 -13.77 9.59 -11.27
N THR A 131 -14.55 8.53 -11.50
CA THR A 131 -14.04 7.18 -11.68
C THR A 131 -13.81 6.94 -13.18
N HIS A 132 -12.70 7.45 -13.71
CA HIS A 132 -12.27 7.11 -15.07
C HIS A 132 -11.46 5.80 -15.01
N THR A 133 -12.05 4.72 -15.51
CA THR A 133 -11.35 3.44 -15.73
C THR A 133 -10.47 3.55 -16.98
N ASP A 134 -9.16 3.64 -16.76
CA ASP A 134 -8.07 3.62 -17.76
C ASP A 134 -7.88 2.26 -18.45
N GLU A 135 -8.94 1.66 -18.99
CA GLU A 135 -8.81 0.40 -19.77
C GLU A 135 -8.74 0.63 -21.30
N ASN A 136 -8.79 1.88 -21.77
CA ASN A 136 -8.85 2.18 -23.22
C ASN A 136 -7.60 2.86 -23.83
N MET A 137 -6.51 3.06 -23.08
CA MET A 137 -5.41 3.91 -23.56
C MET A 137 -4.29 3.22 -24.38
N ILE A 138 -4.46 1.97 -24.85
CA ILE A 138 -3.48 1.33 -25.76
C ILE A 138 -4.20 0.46 -26.80
N LYS A 139 -4.89 1.10 -27.73
CA LYS A 139 -5.10 0.57 -29.09
C LYS A 139 -4.61 1.65 -30.06
N SER A 140 -3.29 1.87 -30.08
CA SER A 140 -2.68 2.69 -31.10
C SER A 140 -2.49 1.80 -32.32
N ASP A 141 -3.43 1.93 -33.26
CA ASP A 141 -3.39 1.28 -34.58
C ASP A 141 -2.22 1.80 -35.46
N ASP A 142 -1.45 2.78 -34.98
CA ASP A 142 -0.30 3.36 -35.68
C ASP A 142 0.87 2.37 -35.86
N TYR A 143 0.94 1.31 -35.04
CA TYR A 143 2.00 0.28 -35.19
C TYR A 143 1.78 -0.67 -36.37
N LEU A 144 0.60 -0.66 -37.02
CA LEU A 144 0.32 -1.54 -38.18
C LEU A 144 0.77 -0.94 -39.52
N ILE A 145 0.99 0.38 -39.61
CA ILE A 145 1.30 1.06 -40.88
C ILE A 145 2.75 0.80 -41.34
N LEU A 146 3.67 0.49 -40.42
CA LEU A 146 5.08 0.22 -40.73
C LEU A 146 5.35 -1.17 -41.33
N ARG A 147 4.36 -2.08 -41.36
CA ARG A 147 4.58 -3.45 -41.85
C ARG A 147 4.47 -3.60 -43.36
N ASN A 148 3.70 -2.74 -44.02
CA ASN A 148 3.38 -2.87 -45.45
C ASN A 148 4.40 -2.20 -46.39
N THR A 149 5.29 -1.36 -45.88
CA THR A 149 6.34 -0.71 -46.69
C THR A 149 7.57 -1.58 -46.92
N ALA A 150 7.72 -2.70 -46.21
CA ALA A 150 8.86 -3.60 -46.34
C ALA A 150 8.76 -4.59 -47.53
N GLU A 151 7.58 -4.77 -48.14
CA GLU A 151 7.37 -5.80 -49.17
C GLU A 151 7.81 -5.39 -50.60
N ASN A 152 8.17 -4.11 -50.83
CA ASN A 152 8.43 -3.58 -52.19
C ASN A 152 9.91 -3.46 -52.60
N PHE A 153 10.88 -3.98 -51.85
CA PHE A 153 12.32 -3.77 -52.11
C PHE A 153 13.09 -4.98 -52.70
N ASN A 154 12.42 -5.90 -53.40
CA ASN A 154 12.99 -7.22 -53.71
C ASN A 154 13.80 -7.41 -55.01
N ASN A 155 14.14 -6.38 -55.80
CA ASN A 155 14.63 -6.62 -57.16
C ASN A 155 16.13 -6.41 -57.45
N GLU A 156 17.00 -6.19 -56.46
CA GLU A 156 18.46 -6.25 -56.68
C GLU A 156 19.22 -6.68 -55.41
N ILE A 157 19.32 -7.98 -55.20
CA ILE A 157 19.95 -8.58 -54.01
C ILE A 157 21.29 -9.21 -54.41
N THR A 158 22.39 -8.58 -54.02
CA THR A 158 23.71 -9.22 -53.99
C THR A 158 23.74 -10.29 -52.89
N THR A 159 24.61 -11.30 -52.99
CA THR A 159 24.70 -12.40 -52.00
C THR A 159 24.91 -11.93 -50.55
N GLU A 160 25.55 -10.78 -50.35
CA GLU A 160 25.72 -10.15 -49.02
C GLU A 160 24.38 -9.68 -48.43
N ASN A 161 23.46 -9.19 -49.26
CA ASN A 161 22.13 -8.74 -48.82
C ASN A 161 21.25 -9.91 -48.33
N VAL A 162 21.44 -11.13 -48.84
CA VAL A 162 20.72 -12.33 -48.35
C VAL A 162 21.14 -12.67 -46.91
N SER A 163 22.44 -12.58 -46.61
CA SER A 163 22.94 -12.84 -45.25
C SER A 163 22.38 -11.83 -44.25
N LEU A 164 22.39 -10.54 -44.61
CA LEU A 164 21.84 -9.48 -43.77
C LEU A 164 20.33 -9.64 -43.57
N ALA A 165 19.58 -10.00 -44.62
CA ALA A 165 18.14 -10.25 -44.53
C ALA A 165 17.80 -11.37 -43.54
N ASN A 166 18.57 -12.47 -43.55
CA ASN A 166 18.39 -13.57 -42.59
C ASN A 166 18.67 -13.14 -41.14
N GLU A 167 19.69 -12.30 -40.92
CA GLU A 167 20.01 -11.79 -39.59
C GLU A 167 18.93 -10.82 -39.07
N VAL A 168 18.42 -9.94 -39.93
CA VAL A 168 17.30 -9.04 -39.61
C VAL A 168 16.04 -9.83 -39.29
N GLN A 169 15.75 -10.92 -40.03
CA GLN A 169 14.62 -11.80 -39.74
C GLN A 169 14.78 -12.44 -38.35
N LYS A 170 15.97 -12.95 -38.03
CA LYS A 170 16.26 -13.56 -36.73
C LYS A 170 16.14 -12.56 -35.58
N LEU A 171 16.63 -11.33 -35.77
CA LEU A 171 16.44 -10.23 -34.81
C LEU A 171 14.96 -9.89 -34.63
N THR A 172 14.18 -9.88 -35.72
CA THR A 172 12.73 -9.64 -35.67
C THR A 172 12.00 -10.71 -34.86
N GLU A 173 12.38 -11.98 -35.01
CA GLU A 173 11.84 -13.08 -34.21
C GLU A 173 12.17 -12.92 -32.71
N VAL A 174 13.42 -12.60 -32.37
CA VAL A 174 13.85 -12.36 -30.99
C VAL A 174 13.10 -11.19 -30.35
N VAL A 175 12.91 -10.08 -31.09
CA VAL A 175 12.14 -8.93 -30.61
C VAL A 175 10.68 -9.31 -30.37
N LYS A 176 10.08 -10.12 -31.24
CA LYS A 176 8.70 -10.61 -31.09
C LYS A 176 8.56 -11.49 -29.85
N GLU A 177 9.46 -12.44 -29.63
CA GLU A 177 9.47 -13.30 -28.44
C GLU A 177 9.63 -12.48 -27.15
N SER A 178 10.51 -11.48 -27.17
CA SER A 178 10.71 -10.54 -26.06
C SER A 178 9.43 -9.74 -25.75
N LEU A 179 8.74 -9.25 -26.78
CA LEU A 179 7.47 -8.52 -26.62
C LEU A 179 6.36 -9.41 -26.04
N ASP A 180 6.27 -10.66 -26.49
CA ASP A 180 5.32 -11.64 -25.96
C ASP A 180 5.60 -11.99 -24.49
N ALA A 181 6.87 -12.15 -24.13
CA ALA A 181 7.30 -12.39 -22.75
C ALA A 181 6.97 -11.19 -21.84
N ASN A 182 7.25 -9.96 -22.29
CA ASN A 182 6.91 -8.74 -21.56
C ASN A 182 5.40 -8.59 -21.38
N THR A 183 4.62 -8.88 -22.41
CA THR A 183 3.14 -8.85 -22.32
C THR A 183 2.62 -9.86 -21.28
N LYS A 184 3.18 -11.08 -21.25
CA LYS A 184 2.83 -12.08 -20.22
C LYS A 184 3.21 -11.62 -18.82
N MET A 185 4.41 -11.03 -18.66
CA MET A 185 4.88 -10.50 -17.38
C MET A 185 3.96 -9.38 -16.87
N ILE A 186 3.59 -8.42 -17.72
CA ILE A 186 2.66 -7.34 -17.35
C ILE A 186 1.31 -7.91 -16.90
N LYS A 187 0.75 -8.89 -17.63
CA LYS A 187 -0.51 -9.54 -17.24
C LYS A 187 -0.43 -10.19 -15.85
N ILE A 188 0.68 -10.87 -15.55
CA ILE A 188 0.92 -11.47 -14.23
C ILE A 188 1.04 -10.39 -13.16
N GLN A 189 1.79 -9.31 -13.43
CA GLN A 189 1.94 -8.19 -12.50
C GLN A 189 0.60 -7.52 -12.20
N THR A 190 -0.23 -7.28 -13.21
CA THR A 190 -1.60 -6.74 -13.03
C THR A 190 -2.46 -7.69 -12.19
N ALA A 191 -2.38 -9.01 -12.40
CA ALA A 191 -3.13 -9.98 -11.60
C ALA A 191 -2.68 -9.98 -10.13
N ILE A 192 -1.37 -9.88 -9.87
CA ILE A 192 -0.81 -9.76 -8.51
C ILE A 192 -1.29 -8.47 -7.84
N HIS A 193 -1.25 -7.33 -8.54
CA HIS A 193 -1.75 -6.06 -8.02
C HIS A 193 -3.24 -6.15 -7.64
N LYS A 194 -4.08 -6.77 -8.50
CA LYS A 194 -5.50 -6.99 -8.19
C LYS A 194 -5.69 -7.83 -6.92
N GLN A 195 -4.92 -8.90 -6.76
CA GLN A 195 -4.96 -9.71 -5.53
C GLN A 195 -4.51 -8.93 -4.30
N LEU A 196 -3.48 -8.09 -4.42
CA LEU A 196 -2.98 -7.27 -3.32
C LEU A 196 -4.06 -6.27 -2.84
N LEU A 197 -4.75 -5.62 -3.77
CA LEU A 197 -5.85 -4.69 -3.46
C LEU A 197 -6.96 -5.40 -2.66
N VAL A 198 -7.42 -6.57 -3.12
CA VAL A 198 -8.44 -7.37 -2.40
C VAL A 198 -7.98 -7.74 -0.98
N HIS A 199 -6.68 -8.04 -0.82
CA HIS A 199 -6.12 -8.34 0.50
C HIS A 199 -6.07 -7.13 1.42
N LEU A 200 -5.76 -5.95 0.89
CA LEU A 200 -5.75 -4.69 1.63
C LEU A 200 -7.16 -4.30 2.07
N ASP A 201 -8.16 -4.34 1.19
CA ASP A 201 -9.56 -4.05 1.52
C ASP A 201 -10.09 -4.97 2.62
N LYS A 202 -9.77 -6.27 2.52
CA LYS A 202 -10.14 -7.26 3.55
C LYS A 202 -9.45 -6.99 4.89
N SER A 203 -8.23 -6.47 4.86
CA SER A 203 -7.49 -6.10 6.07
C SER A 203 -8.11 -4.85 6.73
N GLU A 204 -8.42 -3.84 5.93
CA GLU A 204 -9.08 -2.61 6.37
C GLU A 204 -10.43 -2.89 7.03
N LYS A 205 -11.29 -3.68 6.37
CA LYS A 205 -12.59 -4.08 6.93
C LYS A 205 -12.47 -4.79 8.28
N LYS A 206 -11.47 -5.68 8.43
CA LYS A 206 -11.19 -6.35 9.70
C LYS A 206 -10.72 -5.39 10.78
N GLU A 207 -9.95 -4.36 10.41
CA GLU A 207 -9.52 -3.33 11.34
C GLU A 207 -10.69 -2.45 11.80
N GLU A 208 -11.59 -2.10 10.88
CA GLU A 208 -12.82 -1.36 11.17
C GLU A 208 -13.74 -2.15 12.12
N GLU A 209 -13.98 -3.43 11.86
CA GLU A 209 -14.74 -4.32 12.77
C GLU A 209 -14.12 -4.38 14.18
N ARG A 210 -12.79 -4.37 14.28
CA ARG A 210 -12.09 -4.32 15.57
C ARG A 210 -12.27 -2.99 16.28
N LYS A 211 -12.22 -1.86 15.57
CA LYS A 211 -12.47 -0.52 16.13
C LYS A 211 -13.91 -0.40 16.63
N GLU A 212 -14.87 -0.86 15.84
CA GLU A 212 -16.29 -0.88 16.20
C GLU A 212 -16.56 -1.73 17.45
N LEU A 213 -15.94 -2.92 17.55
CA LEU A 213 -16.04 -3.74 18.75
C LEU A 213 -15.48 -3.04 20.00
N LYS A 214 -14.36 -2.32 19.87
CA LYS A 214 -13.79 -1.53 20.97
C LYS A 214 -14.72 -0.39 21.38
N ARG A 215 -15.32 0.30 20.40
CA ARG A 215 -16.29 1.38 20.64
C ARG A 215 -17.48 0.88 21.45
N ARG A 216 -18.10 -0.24 21.04
CA ARG A 216 -19.22 -0.87 21.76
C ARG A 216 -18.86 -1.30 23.18
N LYS A 217 -17.64 -1.79 23.40
CA LYS A 217 -17.16 -2.13 24.75
C LYS A 217 -17.04 -0.89 25.65
N LEU A 218 -16.53 0.20 25.11
CA LEU A 218 -16.37 1.45 25.83
C LEU A 218 -17.72 2.10 26.15
N GLU A 219 -18.67 2.03 25.22
CA GLU A 219 -20.05 2.48 25.42
C GLU A 219 -20.73 1.74 26.58
N LYS A 220 -20.68 0.40 26.59
CA LYS A 220 -21.20 -0.42 27.71
C LYS A 220 -20.54 -0.09 29.05
N GLN A 221 -19.23 0.18 29.06
CA GLN A 221 -18.54 0.61 30.28
C GLN A 221 -19.01 1.99 30.73
N SER A 222 -19.22 2.92 29.80
CA SER A 222 -19.76 4.25 30.08
C SER A 222 -21.16 4.17 30.70
N GLU A 223 -22.04 3.34 30.15
CA GLU A 223 -23.38 3.07 30.69
C GLU A 223 -23.32 2.51 32.11
N LEU A 224 -22.46 1.52 32.36
CA LEU A 224 -22.27 0.94 33.70
C LEU A 224 -21.80 2.00 34.71
N ILE A 225 -20.86 2.86 34.31
CA ILE A 225 -20.38 3.96 35.16
C ILE A 225 -21.52 4.94 35.47
N GLN A 226 -22.38 5.25 34.49
CA GLN A 226 -23.55 6.11 34.71
C GLN A 226 -24.53 5.49 35.70
N GLN A 227 -24.81 4.19 35.58
CA GLN A 227 -25.67 3.47 36.52
C GLN A 227 -25.10 3.51 37.96
N ILE A 228 -23.81 3.26 38.13
CA ILE A 228 -23.13 3.36 39.44
C ILE A 228 -23.23 4.78 40.01
N LYS A 229 -23.04 5.81 39.18
CA LYS A 229 -23.19 7.21 39.61
C LYS A 229 -24.61 7.51 40.11
N ILE A 230 -25.63 7.03 39.40
CA ILE A 230 -27.03 7.18 39.82
C ILE A 230 -27.28 6.47 41.15
N GLN A 231 -26.81 5.21 41.29
CA GLN A 231 -26.94 4.46 42.54
C GLN A 231 -26.26 5.16 43.72
N ASN A 232 -25.03 5.64 43.54
CA ASN A 232 -24.31 6.37 44.58
C ASN A 232 -25.04 7.67 44.98
N SER A 233 -25.63 8.38 44.01
CA SER A 233 -26.44 9.57 44.28
C SER A 233 -27.69 9.24 45.11
N LEU A 234 -28.37 8.13 44.81
CA LEU A 234 -29.53 7.66 45.59
C LEU A 234 -29.13 7.26 47.02
N ILE A 235 -28.02 6.51 47.18
CA ILE A 235 -27.49 6.13 48.49
C ILE A 235 -27.14 7.36 49.32
N ALA A 236 -26.49 8.36 48.72
CA ALA A 236 -26.17 9.61 49.41
C ALA A 236 -27.43 10.34 49.90
N LYS A 237 -28.49 10.42 49.07
CA LYS A 237 -29.78 11.00 49.46
C LYS A 237 -30.45 10.23 50.61
N LEU A 238 -30.37 8.90 50.61
CA LEU A 238 -30.91 8.07 51.71
C LEU A 238 -30.17 8.33 53.02
N ILE A 239 -28.82 8.38 52.98
CA ILE A 239 -27.99 8.70 54.15
C ILE A 239 -28.36 10.08 54.71
N GLN A 240 -28.52 11.09 53.83
CA GLN A 240 -28.90 12.44 54.23
C GLN A 240 -30.29 12.48 54.89
N ASN A 241 -31.27 11.77 54.34
CA ASN A 241 -32.61 11.68 54.92
C ASN A 241 -32.61 11.01 56.31
N ILE A 242 -31.86 9.92 56.48
CA ILE A 242 -31.71 9.25 57.78
C ILE A 242 -31.05 10.19 58.79
N SER A 243 -30.00 10.91 58.39
CA SER A 243 -29.31 11.87 59.25
C SER A 243 -30.20 13.05 59.67
N ASN A 244 -31.07 13.53 58.78
CA ASN A 244 -31.99 14.63 59.09
C ASN A 244 -33.11 14.20 60.04
N ASN A 245 -33.69 13.02 59.81
CA ASN A 245 -34.76 12.48 60.66
C ASN A 245 -34.26 12.06 62.06
N GLY A 246 -33.00 11.63 62.17
CA GLY A 246 -32.38 11.25 63.45
C GLY A 246 -32.11 12.41 64.41
N ARG A 247 -32.08 13.66 63.93
CA ARG A 247 -31.85 14.86 64.77
C ARG A 247 -33.12 15.46 65.39
N LEU A 248 -34.31 14.94 65.06
CA LEU A 248 -35.59 15.44 65.57
C LEU A 248 -36.04 14.77 66.89
N LYS A 249 -35.09 14.28 67.69
CA LYS A 249 -35.35 13.70 69.02
C LYS A 249 -34.52 14.37 70.09
#